data_AF-A0A6C0CK00-F1
#
_entry.id   AF-A0A6C0CK00-F1
#
_cell.length_a   1.000
_cell.length_b   1.000
_cell.length_c   1.000
_cell.angle_alpha   90.00
_cell.angle_beta   90.00
_cell.angle_gamma   90.00
#
_symmetry.space_group_name_H-M   'P 1'
#
loop_
_entity.id
_entity.type
_entity.pdbx_description
1 polymer ?
#
loop_
_entity_poly.entity_id
_entity_poly.type
_entity_poly.pdbx_seq_one_letter_code
_entity_poly.pdbx_strand_id
1 'polypeptide(L)'
;MIVNIENFDFEKINEETADLMNYLNDYLENGWKIKKNNNCYIISNNKSKIYTLDSINVKGHIIYNNKQKYIIAFIYNGLNNGWSIKKNNSEYIFSKNHEGKKEILSDSYINTFLKENFNFNLIK
;
A
#
# COMPACT_ATOMS: atom_id res chain seq x y z
N MET A 1 6.03 -12.24 7.53
CA MET A 1 5.06 -11.87 6.50
C MET A 1 4.50 -10.52 6.88
N ILE A 2 4.63 -9.54 6.01
CA ILE A 2 4.22 -8.12 6.19
C ILE A 2 2.74 -7.97 6.46
N VAL A 3 1.98 -9.02 6.20
CA VAL A 3 0.55 -8.94 6.00
C VAL A 3 -0.07 -10.18 6.60
N ASN A 4 -0.61 -10.01 7.80
CA ASN A 4 -1.65 -10.90 8.30
C ASN A 4 -2.99 -10.27 7.87
N ILE A 5 -3.47 -10.64 6.69
CA ILE A 5 -4.74 -10.11 6.14
C ILE A 5 -5.94 -10.75 6.83
N GLU A 6 -5.78 -11.93 7.45
CA GLU A 6 -6.86 -12.62 8.15
C GLU A 6 -7.49 -11.76 9.26
N ASN A 7 -6.73 -10.81 9.81
CA ASN A 7 -7.20 -9.86 10.83
C ASN A 7 -7.40 -8.44 10.29
N PHE A 8 -7.26 -8.20 8.98
CA PHE A 8 -7.41 -6.86 8.43
C PHE A 8 -8.88 -6.55 8.17
N ASP A 9 -9.43 -5.69 9.02
CA ASP A 9 -10.82 -5.27 8.95
C ASP A 9 -10.99 -4.17 7.91
N PHE A 10 -11.43 -4.54 6.71
CA PHE A 10 -11.72 -3.61 5.62
C PHE A 10 -12.87 -2.65 5.94
N GLU A 11 -13.77 -3.00 6.87
CA GLU A 11 -14.84 -2.10 7.30
C GLU A 11 -14.33 -0.99 8.23
N LYS A 12 -13.14 -1.18 8.84
CA LYS A 12 -12.47 -0.16 9.66
C LYS A 12 -11.61 0.82 8.87
N ILE A 13 -11.29 0.54 7.60
CA ILE A 13 -10.68 1.56 6.74
C ILE A 13 -11.75 2.61 6.43
N ASN A 14 -11.56 3.83 6.93
CA ASN A 14 -12.39 4.96 6.51
C ASN A 14 -12.01 5.44 5.10
N GLU A 15 -12.93 6.13 4.44
CA GLU A 15 -12.77 6.61 3.07
C GLU A 15 -11.53 7.50 2.90
N GLU A 16 -11.27 8.40 3.86
CA GLU A 16 -10.09 9.29 3.84
C GLU A 16 -8.76 8.53 3.85
N THR A 17 -8.69 7.44 4.62
CA THR A 17 -7.51 6.57 4.67
C THR A 17 -7.33 5.86 3.35
N ALA A 18 -8.42 5.34 2.76
CA ALA A 18 -8.37 4.72 1.45
C ALA A 18 -7.86 5.72 0.41
N ASP A 19 -8.44 6.91 0.33
CA ASP A 19 -8.05 7.95 -0.62
C ASP A 19 -6.56 8.31 -0.49
N LEU A 20 -6.08 8.47 0.74
CA LEU A 20 -4.67 8.74 1.00
C LEU A 20 -3.79 7.59 0.54
N MET A 21 -4.16 6.33 0.80
CA MET A 21 -3.38 5.18 0.35
C MET A 21 -3.36 5.07 -1.18
N ASN A 22 -4.43 5.43 -1.89
CA ASN A 22 -4.42 5.48 -3.35
C ASN A 22 -3.52 6.59 -3.88
N TYR A 23 -3.62 7.77 -3.30
CA TYR A 23 -2.71 8.87 -3.62
C TYR A 23 -1.25 8.44 -3.46
N LEU A 24 -0.91 7.76 -2.36
CA LEU A 24 0.43 7.21 -2.15
C LEU A 24 0.74 6.12 -3.19
N ASN A 25 -0.22 5.27 -3.54
CA ASN A 25 -0.03 4.22 -4.53
C ASN A 25 0.33 4.78 -5.90
N ASP A 26 -0.26 5.89 -6.33
CA ASP A 26 0.09 6.51 -7.62
C ASP A 26 1.58 6.89 -7.70
N TYR A 27 2.17 7.36 -6.59
CA TYR A 27 3.61 7.59 -6.53
C TYR A 27 4.41 6.28 -6.61
N LEU A 28 3.95 5.23 -5.93
CA LEU A 28 4.58 3.91 -6.00
C LEU A 28 4.59 3.38 -7.43
N GLU A 29 3.45 3.42 -8.14
CA GLU A 29 3.34 3.04 -9.56
C GLU A 29 4.32 3.81 -10.45
N ASN A 30 4.62 5.07 -10.10
CA ASN A 30 5.62 5.90 -10.77
C ASN A 30 7.06 5.72 -10.24
N GLY A 31 7.32 4.62 -9.53
CA GLY A 31 8.66 4.21 -9.09
C GLY A 31 9.20 4.95 -7.86
N TRP A 32 8.36 5.75 -7.18
CA TRP A 32 8.77 6.42 -5.96
C TRP A 32 8.81 5.42 -4.79
N LYS A 33 9.58 5.80 -3.77
CA LYS A 33 9.68 5.10 -2.49
C LYS A 33 8.96 5.90 -1.41
N ILE A 34 8.16 5.21 -0.61
CA ILE A 34 7.38 5.81 0.48
C ILE A 34 7.80 5.16 1.80
N LYS A 35 7.90 5.97 2.84
CA LYS A 35 8.06 5.54 4.23
C LYS A 35 7.20 6.42 5.13
N LYS A 36 6.72 5.88 6.26
CA LYS A 36 6.02 6.65 7.28
C LYS A 36 6.91 6.83 8.50
N ASN A 37 6.98 8.06 8.99
CA ASN A 37 7.64 8.43 10.24
C ASN A 37 6.61 9.17 11.10
N ASN A 38 6.10 8.52 12.15
CA ASN A 38 5.00 9.04 12.97
C ASN A 38 3.86 9.55 12.07
N ASN A 39 3.51 10.82 12.15
CA ASN A 39 2.37 11.40 11.45
C ASN A 39 2.74 11.98 10.07
N CYS A 40 3.86 11.55 9.48
CA CYS A 40 4.36 12.07 8.22
C CYS A 40 4.77 10.96 7.26
N TYR A 41 4.24 11.01 6.05
CA TYR A 41 4.72 10.24 4.92
C TYR A 41 5.83 10.99 4.21
N ILE A 42 6.91 10.26 3.92
CA ILE A 42 8.06 10.74 3.17
C ILE A 42 8.06 10.00 1.85
N ILE A 43 7.73 10.71 0.78
CA ILE A 43 7.65 10.20 -0.58
C ILE A 43 8.89 10.69 -1.31
N SER A 44 9.69 9.78 -1.87
CA SER A 44 11.02 10.11 -2.37
C SER A 44 11.36 9.38 -3.66
N ASN A 45 12.09 10.05 -4.54
CA ASN A 45 12.77 9.44 -5.67
C ASN A 45 14.24 9.88 -5.69
N ASN A 46 14.93 9.68 -6.80
CA ASN A 46 16.34 10.06 -6.97
C ASN A 46 16.58 11.58 -7.07
N LYS A 47 15.55 12.38 -7.38
CA LYS A 47 15.64 13.81 -7.63
C LYS A 47 15.05 14.66 -6.50
N SER A 48 14.02 14.17 -5.81
CA SER A 48 13.24 14.96 -4.87
C SER A 48 12.62 14.13 -3.74
N LYS A 49 12.18 14.84 -2.70
CA LYS A 49 11.44 14.31 -1.56
C LYS A 49 10.26 15.23 -1.26
N ILE A 50 9.11 14.61 -1.00
CA ILE A 50 7.87 15.26 -0.59
C ILE A 50 7.55 14.75 0.81
N TYR A 51 7.12 15.66 1.67
CA TYR A 51 6.67 15.38 3.03
C TYR A 51 5.19 15.73 3.11
N THR A 52 4.36 14.80 3.55
CA THR A 52 2.92 15.02 3.70
C THR A 52 2.46 14.45 5.05
N LEU A 53 1.53 15.14 5.70
CA LEU A 53 0.93 14.68 6.94
C LEU A 53 -0.03 13.53 6.67
N ASP A 54 -0.11 12.57 7.60
CA ASP A 54 -1.03 11.45 7.48
C ASP A 54 -2.50 11.82 7.75
N SER A 55 -2.73 13.02 8.25
CA SER A 55 -4.05 13.62 8.44
C SER A 55 -4.52 14.49 7.26
N ILE A 56 -3.78 14.52 6.14
CA ILE A 56 -4.21 15.31 4.97
C ILE A 56 -5.43 14.65 4.34
N ASN A 57 -6.49 15.43 4.18
CA ASN A 57 -7.66 15.04 3.41
C ASN A 57 -7.33 15.20 1.92
N VAL A 58 -7.00 14.08 1.28
CA VAL A 58 -6.87 14.00 -0.17
C VAL A 58 -8.24 13.65 -0.73
N LYS A 59 -9.03 14.63 -1.16
CA LYS A 59 -10.32 14.34 -1.78
C LYS A 59 -10.11 13.71 -3.16
N GLY A 60 -10.49 12.44 -3.31
CA GLY A 60 -10.52 11.75 -4.60
C GLY A 60 -11.74 10.84 -4.69
N HIS A 61 -12.58 11.03 -5.70
CA HIS A 61 -13.67 10.10 -5.94
C HIS A 61 -13.11 8.88 -6.68
N ILE A 62 -12.89 7.75 -6.02
CA ILE A 62 -12.33 6.55 -6.67
C ILE A 62 -13.21 5.34 -6.41
N ILE A 63 -13.61 4.66 -7.50
CA ILE A 63 -14.25 3.36 -7.47
C ILE A 63 -13.17 2.31 -7.17
N TYR A 64 -13.13 1.80 -5.95
CA TYR A 64 -12.21 0.74 -5.57
C TYR A 64 -12.67 -0.60 -6.12
N ASN A 65 -12.00 -1.08 -7.17
CA ASN A 65 -12.12 -2.49 -7.50
C ASN A 65 -11.53 -3.33 -6.36
N ASN A 66 -11.95 -4.60 -6.27
CA ASN A 66 -11.52 -5.43 -5.15
C ASN A 66 -9.99 -5.55 -5.07
N LYS A 67 -9.26 -5.60 -6.20
CA LYS A 67 -7.78 -5.62 -6.21
C LYS A 67 -7.17 -4.40 -5.52
N GLN A 68 -7.68 -3.20 -5.80
CA GLN A 68 -7.20 -1.95 -5.19
C GLN A 68 -7.39 -1.94 -3.67
N LYS A 69 -8.50 -2.49 -3.16
CA LYS A 69 -8.74 -2.57 -1.70
C LYS A 69 -7.62 -3.29 -0.95
N TYR A 70 -7.10 -4.38 -1.50
CA TYR A 70 -6.01 -5.12 -0.86
C TYR A 70 -4.67 -4.40 -1.00
N ILE A 71 -4.40 -3.76 -2.14
CA ILE A 71 -3.22 -2.92 -2.32
C ILE A 71 -3.18 -1.82 -1.25
N ILE A 72 -4.31 -1.12 -1.04
CA ILE A 72 -4.49 -0.11 0.01
C ILE A 72 -4.16 -0.71 1.40
N ALA A 73 -4.68 -1.90 1.71
CA ALA A 73 -4.39 -2.57 2.98
C ALA A 73 -2.91 -2.93 3.15
N PHE A 74 -2.25 -3.44 2.11
CA PHE A 74 -0.81 -3.74 2.13
C PHE A 74 0.02 -2.47 2.39
N ILE A 75 -0.31 -1.38 1.70
CA ILE A 75 0.38 -0.10 1.83
C ILE A 75 0.18 0.45 3.24
N TYR A 76 -1.07 0.51 3.71
CA TYR A 76 -1.40 1.01 5.04
C TYR A 76 -0.69 0.22 6.14
N ASN A 77 -0.81 -1.11 6.13
CA ASN A 77 -0.19 -1.97 7.14
C ASN A 77 1.34 -1.89 7.09
N GLY A 78 1.93 -1.96 5.90
CA GLY A 78 3.37 -1.88 5.74
C GLY A 78 3.92 -0.58 6.31
N LEU A 79 3.35 0.56 5.89
CA LEU A 79 3.81 1.88 6.32
C LEU A 79 3.62 2.08 7.83
N ASN A 80 2.47 1.71 8.42
CA ASN A 80 2.24 1.84 9.86
C ASN A 80 3.12 0.90 10.69
N ASN A 81 3.52 -0.25 10.15
CA ASN A 81 4.45 -1.18 10.81
C ASN A 81 5.94 -0.84 10.56
N GLY A 82 6.22 0.36 10.04
CA GLY A 82 7.57 0.88 9.85
C GLY A 82 8.30 0.31 8.63
N TRP A 83 7.59 -0.31 7.68
CA TRP A 83 8.17 -0.69 6.40
C TRP A 83 8.29 0.52 5.48
N SER A 84 9.34 0.51 4.66
CA SER A 84 9.41 1.35 3.47
C SER A 84 8.97 0.55 2.26
N ILE A 85 8.16 1.16 1.40
CA ILE A 85 7.58 0.54 0.22
C ILE A 85 8.12 1.23 -1.03
N LYS A 86 8.46 0.45 -2.06
CA LYS A 86 8.76 0.94 -3.40
C LYS A 86 8.10 -0.01 -4.40
N LYS A 87 7.52 0.48 -5.48
CA LYS A 87 7.16 -0.40 -6.61
C LYS A 87 8.22 -0.34 -7.69
N ASN A 88 8.57 -1.49 -8.25
CA ASN A 88 9.36 -1.61 -9.47
C ASN A 88 8.57 -2.51 -10.42
N ASN A 89 8.19 -1.99 -11.59
CA ASN A 89 7.38 -2.73 -12.56
C ASN A 89 6.14 -3.35 -11.89
N SER A 90 6.00 -4.67 -11.92
CA SER A 90 4.88 -5.43 -11.37
C SER A 90 5.12 -5.95 -9.95
N GLU A 91 6.02 -5.33 -9.17
CA GLU A 91 6.39 -5.80 -7.84
C GLU A 91 6.43 -4.67 -6.82
N TYR A 92 5.73 -4.86 -5.71
CA TYR A 92 5.91 -4.07 -4.49
C TYR A 92 7.04 -4.66 -3.67
N ILE A 93 8.02 -3.82 -3.35
CA ILE A 93 9.18 -4.14 -2.56
C ILE A 93 9.04 -3.46 -1.22
N PHE A 94 8.88 -4.26 -0.18
CA PHE A 94 8.85 -3.79 1.19
C PHE A 94 10.21 -4.04 1.83
N SER A 95 10.72 -3.04 2.54
CA SER A 95 12.02 -3.11 3.22
C SER A 95 11.95 -2.51 4.61
N LYS A 96 12.57 -3.18 5.59
CA LYS A 96 12.70 -2.71 6.97
C LYS A 96 14.17 -2.73 7.35
N ASN A 97 14.88 -1.67 6.96
CA ASN A 97 16.34 -1.63 6.98
C ASN A 97 16.95 -1.89 8.37
N HIS A 98 16.33 -1.40 9.43
CA HIS A 98 16.81 -1.60 10.80
C HIS A 98 16.67 -3.05 11.29
N GLU A 99 15.83 -3.87 10.62
CA GLU A 99 15.68 -5.30 10.90
C GLU A 99 16.31 -6.18 9.80
N GLY A 100 16.91 -5.58 8.76
CA GLY A 100 17.46 -6.32 7.61
C GLY A 100 16.43 -7.09 6.79
N LYS A 101 15.12 -6.82 6.97
CA LYS A 101 14.05 -7.58 6.31
C LYS A 101 13.66 -6.98 4.97
N LYS A 102 13.32 -7.85 4.02
CA LYS A 102 12.79 -7.51 2.71
C LYS A 102 11.74 -8.53 2.28
N GLU A 103 10.59 -8.07 1.82
CA GLU A 103 9.58 -8.93 1.19
C GLU A 103 9.18 -8.32 -0.16
N ILE A 104 8.87 -9.19 -1.12
CA ILE A 104 8.49 -8.80 -2.48
C ILE A 104 7.12 -9.39 -2.76
N LEU A 105 6.17 -8.53 -3.13
CA LEU A 105 4.82 -8.91 -3.50
C LEU A 105 4.65 -8.59 -4.99
N SER A 106 4.61 -9.62 -5.83
CA SER A 106 4.29 -9.44 -7.24
C SER A 106 2.79 -9.22 -7.44
N ASP A 107 2.43 -8.52 -8.52
CA ASP A 107 1.03 -8.35 -8.91
C ASP A 107 0.34 -9.70 -9.13
N SER A 108 1.08 -10.71 -9.63
CA SER A 108 0.57 -12.08 -9.80
C SER A 108 0.30 -12.76 -8.45
N TYR A 109 1.21 -12.62 -7.48
CA TYR A 109 1.01 -13.13 -6.13
C TYR A 109 -0.20 -12.49 -5.48
N ILE A 110 -0.32 -11.15 -5.57
CA ILE A 110 -1.49 -10.43 -5.07
C ILE A 110 -2.75 -11.02 -5.73
N ASN A 111 -2.82 -11.09 -7.05
CA ASN A 111 -3.99 -11.63 -7.76
C ASN A 111 -4.35 -13.06 -7.34
N THR A 112 -3.36 -13.95 -7.19
CA THR A 112 -3.58 -15.34 -6.76
C THR A 112 -4.06 -15.40 -5.32
N PHE A 113 -3.40 -14.68 -4.41
CA PHE A 113 -3.78 -14.58 -3.01
C PHE A 113 -5.23 -14.11 -2.87
N LEU A 114 -5.66 -13.13 -3.68
CA LEU A 114 -7.04 -12.66 -3.70
C LEU A 114 -8.03 -13.73 -4.16
N LYS A 115 -7.70 -14.46 -5.23
CA LYS A 115 -8.55 -15.56 -5.71
C LYS A 115 -8.72 -16.65 -4.65
N GLU A 116 -7.64 -17.02 -3.98
CA GLU A 116 -7.60 -18.12 -3.02
C GLU A 116 -8.26 -17.77 -1.68
N ASN A 117 -8.07 -16.53 -1.19
CA ASN A 117 -8.49 -16.15 0.16
C ASN A 117 -9.81 -15.39 0.20
N PHE A 118 -10.22 -14.77 -0.92
CA PHE A 118 -11.39 -13.88 -0.95
C PHE A 118 -12.44 -14.24 -2.01
N ASN A 119 -12.42 -15.49 -2.50
CA ASN A 119 -13.46 -16.08 -3.35
C ASN A 119 -13.89 -15.18 -4.53
N PHE A 120 -12.91 -14.79 -5.37
CA PHE A 120 -13.12 -13.89 -6.51
C PHE A 120 -13.82 -14.52 -7.73
N ASN A 121 -14.79 -15.42 -7.53
CA ASN A 121 -15.66 -15.92 -8.61
C ASN A 121 -16.79 -14.94 -8.99
N LEU A 122 -16.68 -13.65 -8.63
CA LEU A 122 -17.69 -12.60 -8.89
C LEU A 122 -17.20 -11.47 -9.81
N ILE A 123 -16.29 -11.76 -10.76
CA ILE A 123 -16.07 -10.86 -11.90
C ILE A 123 -16.11 -11.71 -13.17
N LYS A 124 -17.29 -11.70 -13.81
CA LYS A 124 -17.48 -12.06 -15.21
C LYS A 124 -17.10 -10.87 -16.09
#